data_AF-A0A917W8F3-F1
#
_entry.id   AF-A0A917W8F3-F1
#
_cell.length_a   1.000
_cell.length_b   1.000
_cell.length_c   1.000
_cell.angle_alpha   90.00
_cell.angle_beta   90.00
_cell.angle_gamma   90.00
#
_symmetry.space_group_name_H-M   'P 1'
#
loop_
_entity.id
_entity.type
_entity.pdbx_description
1 polymer ?
#
loop_
_entity_poly.entity_id
_entity_poly.type
_entity_poly.pdbx_seq_one_letter_code
_entity_poly.pdbx_strand_id
1 'polypeptide(L)'
;MLTPEAFVVSKTVAWLERNTPRDLYGLWALKEAGFLTATAADLYRSCGPTGHVPSRLEFPPPPSESDWTHSLGQRERIRSTADQDFRSVTDAWSSLAAEQTAP
;
A
#
# COMPACT_ATOMS: atom_id res chain seq x y z
N MET A 1 14.76 -12.90 6.89
CA MET A 1 14.00 -12.70 5.64
C MET A 1 12.59 -12.29 6.04
N LEU A 2 12.05 -11.19 5.52
CA LEU A 2 10.66 -10.79 5.79
C LEU A 2 9.73 -11.65 4.95
N THR A 3 8.58 -12.07 5.52
CA THR A 3 7.52 -12.69 4.72
C THR A 3 6.88 -11.66 3.79
N PRO A 4 6.17 -12.07 2.71
CA PRO A 4 5.48 -11.14 1.83
C PRO A 4 4.52 -10.19 2.56
N GLU A 5 3.82 -10.68 3.58
CA GLU A 5 2.90 -9.90 4.42
C GLU A 5 3.65 -8.87 5.26
N ALA A 6 4.80 -9.25 5.84
CA ALA A 6 5.65 -8.31 6.55
C ALA A 6 6.24 -7.23 5.62
N PHE A 7 6.46 -7.58 4.36
CA PHE A 7 6.84 -6.62 3.31
C PHE A 7 5.72 -5.63 3.01
N VAL A 8 4.46 -6.09 2.92
CA VAL A 8 3.28 -5.23 2.79
C VAL A 8 3.23 -4.24 3.95
N VAL A 9 3.31 -4.73 5.20
CA VAL A 9 3.25 -3.85 6.39
C VAL A 9 4.39 -2.83 6.37
N SER A 10 5.63 -3.28 6.16
CA SER A 10 6.79 -2.39 6.11
C SER A 10 6.66 -1.31 5.03
N LYS A 11 6.13 -1.68 3.86
CA LYS A 11 5.91 -0.74 2.75
C LYS A 11 4.77 0.23 3.02
N THR A 12 3.71 -0.20 3.70
CA THR A 12 2.60 0.67 4.10
C THR A 12 3.09 1.72 5.08
N VAL A 13 3.81 1.32 6.13
CA VAL A 13 4.38 2.26 7.11
C VAL A 13 5.35 3.24 6.43
N ALA A 14 6.26 2.72 5.61
CA ALA A 14 7.19 3.53 4.83
C ALA A 14 6.50 4.57 3.95
N TRP A 15 5.40 4.19 3.30
CA TRP A 15 4.65 5.09 2.44
C TRP A 15 3.94 6.18 3.24
N LEU A 16 3.33 5.83 4.39
CA LEU A 16 2.71 6.79 5.30
C LEU A 16 3.72 7.83 5.82
N GLU A 17 4.97 7.42 6.09
CA GLU A 17 6.02 8.31 6.58
C GLU A 17 6.63 9.19 5.49
N ARG A 18 6.85 8.63 4.28
CA ARG A 18 7.71 9.27 3.26
C ARG A 18 6.99 9.72 2.00
N ASN A 19 5.77 9.26 1.77
CA ASN A 19 4.97 9.48 0.56
C ASN A 19 5.74 9.33 -0.77
N THR A 20 6.58 8.29 -0.91
CA THR A 20 7.39 8.13 -2.14
C THR A 20 6.66 7.32 -3.22
N PRO A 21 6.80 7.68 -4.52
CA PRO A 21 6.25 6.88 -5.63
C PRO A 21 6.67 5.41 -5.62
N ARG A 22 7.89 5.12 -5.17
CA ARG A 22 8.42 3.75 -5.13
C ARG A 22 7.81 2.89 -4.04
N ASP A 23 7.41 3.50 -2.92
CA ASP A 23 6.72 2.77 -1.86
C ASP A 23 5.28 2.45 -2.29
N LEU A 24 4.57 3.40 -2.90
CA LEU A 24 3.24 3.16 -3.49
C LEU A 24 3.27 2.10 -4.60
N TYR A 25 4.18 2.20 -5.56
CA TYR A 25 4.32 1.19 -6.62
C TYR A 25 4.66 -0.19 -6.05
N GLY A 26 5.51 -0.25 -5.02
CA GLY A 26 5.84 -1.50 -4.34
C GLY A 26 4.64 -2.14 -3.67
N LEU A 27 3.79 -1.35 -3.01
CA LEU A 27 2.54 -1.82 -2.41
C LEU A 27 1.56 -2.32 -3.46
N TRP A 28 1.39 -1.57 -4.55
CA TRP A 28 0.57 -1.99 -5.67
C TRP A 28 1.04 -3.34 -6.24
N ALA A 29 2.34 -3.50 -6.48
CA ALA A 29 2.89 -4.75 -6.98
C ALA A 29 2.69 -5.94 -6.01
N LEU A 30 2.80 -5.70 -4.70
CA LEU A 30 2.51 -6.73 -3.69
C LEU A 30 1.02 -7.09 -3.66
N LYS A 31 0.13 -6.11 -3.82
CA LYS A 31 -1.32 -6.33 -3.94
C LYS A 31 -1.66 -7.12 -5.20
N GLU A 32 -1.09 -6.77 -6.35
CA GLU A 32 -1.31 -7.51 -7.61
C GLU A 32 -0.78 -8.95 -7.54
N ALA A 33 0.29 -9.17 -6.76
CA ALA A 33 0.80 -10.50 -6.48
C ALA A 33 -0.02 -11.28 -5.42
N GLY A 34 -1.07 -10.69 -4.85
CA GLY A 34 -1.98 -11.34 -3.89
C GLY A 34 -1.48 -11.35 -2.44
N PHE A 35 -0.50 -10.52 -2.08
CA PHE A 35 0.07 -10.48 -0.72
C PHE A 35 -0.62 -9.49 0.23
N LEU A 36 -1.49 -8.62 -0.30
CA LEU A 36 -2.34 -7.76 0.52
C LEU A 36 -3.56 -8.54 1.02
N THR A 37 -3.35 -9.33 2.08
CA THR A 37 -4.34 -10.29 2.60
C THR A 37 -4.82 -9.93 4.00
N ALA A 38 -5.81 -10.66 4.51
CA ALA A 38 -6.25 -10.57 5.91
C ALA A 38 -5.10 -10.77 6.90
N THR A 39 -4.15 -11.67 6.60
CA THR A 39 -2.95 -11.88 7.42
C THR A 39 -2.05 -10.65 7.44
N ALA A 40 -1.89 -9.95 6.31
CA ALA A 40 -1.15 -8.70 6.27
C ALA A 40 -1.87 -7.60 7.08
N ALA A 41 -3.21 -7.58 7.09
CA ALA A 41 -3.98 -6.66 7.90
C ALA A 41 -3.88 -6.94 9.41
N ASP A 42 -3.95 -8.21 9.82
CA ASP A 42 -3.71 -8.59 11.23
C ASP A 42 -2.29 -8.25 11.68
N LEU A 43 -1.31 -8.45 10.81
CA LEU A 43 0.08 -8.09 11.08
C LEU A 43 0.25 -6.57 11.16
N TYR A 44 -0.38 -5.81 10.28
CA TYR A 44 -0.37 -4.34 10.36
C TYR A 44 -1.00 -3.87 11.67
N ARG A 45 -2.14 -4.44 12.08
CA ARG A 45 -2.76 -4.10 13.36
C ARG A 45 -1.83 -4.37 14.55
N SER A 46 -1.08 -5.46 14.50
CA SER A 46 -0.22 -5.89 15.61
C SER A 46 1.12 -5.16 15.68
N CYS A 47 1.67 -4.78 14.53
CA CYS A 47 3.03 -4.23 14.42
C CYS A 47 3.10 -2.81 13.83
N GLY A 48 2.00 -2.32 13.28
CA GLY A 48 1.88 -1.00 12.70
C GLY A 48 1.70 0.09 13.75
N PRO A 49 1.80 1.37 13.34
CA PRO A 49 1.93 2.49 14.26
C PRO A 49 0.65 2.83 15.05
N THR A 50 -0.53 2.44 14.54
CA THR A 50 -1.83 2.89 15.06
C THR A 50 -2.61 1.83 15.81
N GLY A 51 -2.17 0.56 15.78
CA GLY A 51 -2.92 -0.54 16.40
C GLY A 51 -4.22 -0.89 15.69
N HIS A 52 -4.43 -0.40 14.47
CA HIS A 52 -5.56 -0.73 13.59
C HIS A 52 -5.13 -0.73 12.12
N VAL A 53 -5.94 -1.34 11.25
CA VAL A 53 -5.73 -1.30 9.79
C VAL A 53 -5.84 0.15 9.30
N PRO A 54 -5.00 0.62 8.37
CA PRO A 54 -5.04 2.01 7.93
C PRO A 54 -6.32 2.27 7.12
N SER A 55 -7.01 3.34 7.48
CA SER A 55 -8.14 3.87 6.72
C SER A 55 -7.65 4.67 5.52
N ARG A 56 -8.52 4.85 4.52
CA ARG A 56 -8.21 5.65 3.33
C ARG A 56 -7.77 7.09 3.67
N LEU A 57 -8.30 7.66 4.74
CA LEU A 57 -8.03 9.05 5.16
C LEU A 57 -6.66 9.23 5.82
N GLU A 58 -6.04 8.15 6.27
CA GLU A 58 -4.69 8.19 6.87
C GLU A 58 -3.59 8.15 5.81
N PHE A 59 -3.91 7.72 4.59
CA PHE A 59 -2.94 7.74 3.50
C PHE A 59 -2.68 9.16 3.01
N PRO A 60 -1.41 9.52 2.74
CA PRO A 60 -1.11 10.78 2.08
C PRO A 60 -1.73 10.78 0.67
N PRO A 61 -1.97 11.97 0.08
CA PRO A 61 -2.46 12.05 -1.29
C PRO A 61 -1.48 11.36 -2.26
N PRO A 62 -1.99 10.81 -3.39
CA PRO A 62 -1.14 10.18 -4.39
C PRO A 62 -0.05 11.16 -4.86
N PRO A 63 1.18 10.67 -5.13
CA PRO A 63 2.21 11.48 -5.78
C PRO A 63 1.72 12.04 -7.12
N SER A 64 2.31 13.15 -7.56
CA SER A 64 1.99 13.69 -8.88
C SER A 64 2.41 12.72 -9.99
N GLU A 65 1.72 12.73 -11.13
CA GLU A 65 2.09 11.88 -12.28
C GLU A 65 3.50 12.21 -12.82
N SER A 66 3.96 13.45 -12.64
CA SER A 66 5.32 13.85 -12.98
C SER A 66 6.34 13.18 -12.06
N ASP A 67 6.11 13.20 -10.74
CA ASP A 67 7.00 12.55 -9.76
C ASP A 67 6.98 11.03 -9.91
N TRP A 68 5.81 10.47 -10.22
CA TRP A 68 5.61 9.06 -10.55
C TRP A 68 6.47 8.65 -11.74
N THR A 69 6.31 9.36 -12.86
CA THR A 69 7.06 9.10 -14.10
C THR A 69 8.55 9.33 -13.90
N HIS A 70 8.96 10.38 -13.18
CA HIS A 70 10.37 10.65 -12.92
C HIS A 70 11.01 9.56 -12.04
N SER A 71 10.32 9.14 -10.97
CA SER A 71 10.85 8.20 -9.98
C SER A 71 10.90 6.76 -10.47
N LEU A 72 9.98 6.41 -11.37
CA LEU A 72 9.79 5.05 -11.87
C LEU A 72 10.19 4.89 -13.33
N GLY A 73 10.28 5.96 -14.14
CA GLY A 73 10.34 5.92 -15.61
C GLY A 73 11.56 5.23 -16.23
N GLN A 74 12.59 4.93 -15.44
CA GLN A 74 13.66 4.02 -15.84
C GLN A 74 13.23 2.53 -15.83
N ARG A 75 12.01 2.22 -15.36
CA ARG A 75 11.42 0.88 -15.39
C ARG A 75 10.49 0.78 -16.59
N GLU A 76 10.86 -0.05 -17.57
CA GLU A 76 10.10 -0.32 -18.81
C GLU A 76 8.70 -0.97 -18.61
N ARG A 77 8.21 -1.07 -17.38
CA ARG A 77 7.02 -1.85 -17.01
C ARG A 77 5.95 -1.06 -16.26
N ILE A 78 6.06 0.26 -16.15
CA ILE A 78 4.94 1.04 -15.60
C ILE A 78 3.78 0.98 -16.58
N ARG A 79 2.66 0.42 -16.14
CA ARG A 79 1.42 0.30 -16.93
C ARG A 79 0.25 1.08 -16.31
N SER A 80 0.47 1.69 -15.15
CA SER A 80 -0.52 2.37 -14.33
C SER A 80 -0.06 3.76 -13.92
N THR A 81 -1.03 4.59 -13.56
CA THR A 81 -0.82 5.95 -13.05
C THR A 81 -0.73 5.95 -11.53
N ALA A 82 -0.17 7.01 -10.93
CA ALA A 82 -0.09 7.14 -9.48
C ALA A 82 -1.47 7.07 -8.83
N ASP A 83 -2.47 7.72 -9.44
CA ASP A 83 -3.84 7.72 -8.95
C ASP A 83 -4.52 6.33 -9.03
N GLN A 84 -4.23 5.56 -10.08
CA GLN A 84 -4.76 4.19 -10.22
C GLN A 84 -4.20 3.26 -9.14
N ASP A 85 -2.89 3.30 -8.93
CA ASP A 85 -2.21 2.47 -7.93
C ASP A 85 -2.64 2.88 -6.52
N PHE A 86 -2.75 4.18 -6.26
CA PHE A 86 -3.29 4.73 -5.02
C PHE A 86 -4.67 4.18 -4.70
N ARG A 87 -5.64 4.39 -5.60
CA ARG A 87 -7.02 3.91 -5.40
C ARG A 87 -7.05 2.41 -5.19
N SER A 88 -6.34 1.64 -6.02
CA SER A 88 -6.34 0.18 -5.90
C SER A 88 -5.79 -0.30 -4.55
N VAL A 89 -4.74 0.33 -4.02
CA VAL A 89 -4.15 -0.05 -2.72
C VAL A 89 -5.06 0.38 -1.57
N THR A 90 -5.58 1.62 -1.59
CA THR A 90 -6.42 2.12 -0.49
C THR A 90 -7.77 1.42 -0.42
N ASP A 91 -8.35 1.06 -1.57
CA ASP A 91 -9.62 0.34 -1.62
C ASP A 91 -9.44 -1.08 -1.07
N ALA A 92 -8.34 -1.76 -1.41
CA ALA A 92 -8.05 -3.09 -0.88
C ALA A 92 -7.81 -3.09 0.64
N TRP A 93 -7.11 -2.09 1.17
CA TRP A 93 -7.02 -1.89 2.63
C TRP A 93 -8.39 -1.65 3.28
N SER A 94 -9.24 -0.86 2.63
CA SER A 94 -10.58 -0.55 3.13
C SER A 94 -11.50 -1.78 3.14
N SER A 95 -11.40 -2.64 2.12
CA SER A 95 -12.10 -3.93 2.07
C SER A 95 -11.68 -4.84 3.23
N LEU A 96 -10.37 -4.96 3.49
CA LEU A 96 -9.86 -5.76 4.59
C LEU A 96 -10.32 -5.22 5.96
N ALA A 97 -10.36 -3.90 6.13
CA ALA A 97 -10.89 -3.28 7.35
C ALA A 97 -12.39 -3.57 7.56
N ALA A 98 -13.18 -3.55 6.48
CA ALA A 98 -14.60 -3.87 6.52
C ALA A 98 -14.86 -5.35 6.86
N GLU A 99 -14.09 -6.26 6.26
CA GLU A 99 -14.17 -7.71 6.53
C GLU A 99 -13.83 -8.03 8.00
N GLN A 100 -12.88 -7.32 8.60
CA GLN A 100 -12.51 -7.52 10.01
C GLN A 100 -13.50 -6.90 11.01
N THR A 101 -14.35 -5.98 10.56
CA THR A 101 -15.39 -5.36 11.41
C THR A 101 -16.70 -6.14 11.35
N ALA A 102 -16.85 -7.09 10.42
CA ALA A 102 -18.01 -7.97 10.33
C ALA A 102 -18.06 -8.91 11.57
N PRO A 103 -19.25 -9.06 12.20
CA PRO A 103 -19.42 -9.82 13.45
C PRO A 103 -19.27 -11.33 13.30
#